data_AF-A0A7V1SRB5-F1
#
_entry.id   AF-A0A7V1SRB5-F1
#
_cell.length_a   1.000
_cell.length_b   1.000
_cell.length_c   1.000
_cell.angle_alpha   90.00
_cell.angle_beta   90.00
_cell.angle_gamma   90.00
#
_symmetry.space_group_name_H-M   'P 1'
#
loop_
_entity.id
_entity.type
_entity.pdbx_description
1 polymer ?
#
loop_
_entity_poly.entity_id
_entity_poly.type
_entity_poly.pdbx_seq_one_letter_code
_entity_poly.pdbx_strand_id
1 'polypeptide(L)'
;MSNRLRTEIQDEEEEAKKLVVEEKPRKAELPDNLFMRFLTKGVISTDDAIRALPFILYVALLGMFYIANRHLSENNIRELDKLNKEVKELSWEYKSTKADLAFKSTLTEVAKRADTLGLRESNEPPQKIKVKEDAQ
;
A
#
# COMPACT_ATOMS: atom_id res chain seq x y z
N MET A 1 -30.11 -14.41 -79.91
CA MET A 1 -30.78 -14.94 -78.71
C MET A 1 -29.85 -14.70 -77.52
N SER A 2 -29.91 -13.51 -76.90
CA SER A 2 -29.12 -13.22 -75.70
C SER A 2 -29.94 -13.57 -74.46
N ASN A 3 -29.48 -14.56 -73.70
CA ASN A 3 -30.16 -15.04 -72.50
C ASN A 3 -30.03 -14.01 -71.36
N ARG A 4 -31.11 -13.25 -71.13
CA ARG A 4 -31.28 -12.32 -69.98
C ARG A 4 -31.20 -13.02 -68.61
N LEU A 5 -31.52 -14.31 -68.56
CA LEU A 5 -31.45 -15.11 -67.32
C LEU A 5 -30.01 -15.28 -66.80
N ARG A 6 -29.00 -15.23 -67.68
CA ARG A 6 -27.60 -15.42 -67.28
C ARG A 6 -26.98 -14.15 -66.71
N THR A 7 -27.48 -12.98 -67.08
CA THR A 7 -27.03 -11.69 -66.52
C THR A 7 -27.58 -11.47 -65.12
N GLU A 8 -28.85 -11.82 -64.87
CA GLU A 8 -29.47 -11.67 -63.54
C GLU A 8 -28.81 -12.59 -62.48
N ILE A 9 -28.47 -13.84 -62.85
CA ILE A 9 -27.75 -14.75 -61.95
C ILE A 9 -26.30 -14.28 -61.71
N GLN A 10 -25.68 -13.65 -62.71
CA GLN A 10 -24.33 -13.08 -62.58
C GLN A 10 -24.35 -11.86 -61.66
N ASP A 11 -25.38 -11.03 -61.75
CA ASP A 11 -25.58 -9.84 -60.91
C ASP A 11 -25.92 -10.24 -59.47
N GLU A 12 -26.77 -11.25 -59.25
CA GLU A 12 -27.05 -11.82 -57.92
C GLU A 12 -25.83 -12.51 -57.30
N GLU A 13 -25.02 -13.23 -58.09
CA GLU A 13 -23.75 -13.82 -57.64
C GLU A 13 -22.69 -12.75 -57.33
N GLU A 14 -22.68 -11.64 -58.07
CA GLU A 14 -21.80 -10.49 -57.80
C GLU A 14 -22.25 -9.70 -56.58
N GLU A 15 -23.55 -9.54 -56.35
CA GLU A 15 -24.10 -8.95 -55.13
C GLU A 15 -23.88 -9.86 -53.92
N ALA A 16 -24.08 -11.18 -54.05
CA ALA A 16 -23.76 -12.14 -53.00
C ALA A 16 -22.25 -12.22 -52.73
N LYS A 17 -21.40 -12.13 -53.76
CA LYS A 17 -19.94 -12.02 -53.57
C LYS A 17 -19.55 -10.67 -52.97
N LYS A 18 -20.21 -9.56 -53.31
CA LYS A 18 -19.96 -8.25 -52.68
C LYS A 18 -20.44 -8.22 -51.22
N LEU A 19 -21.57 -8.85 -50.91
CA LEU A 19 -22.13 -8.98 -49.56
C LEU A 19 -21.34 -9.96 -48.67
N VAL A 20 -20.75 -11.02 -49.24
CA VAL A 20 -19.90 -11.99 -48.51
C VAL A 20 -18.43 -11.52 -48.43
N VAL A 21 -17.95 -10.67 -49.34
CA VAL A 21 -16.60 -10.09 -49.31
C VAL A 21 -16.52 -8.82 -48.46
N GLU A 22 -17.65 -8.25 -48.03
CA GLU A 22 -17.69 -7.13 -47.09
C GLU A 22 -17.83 -7.54 -45.61
N GLU A 23 -17.29 -8.69 -45.20
CA GLU A 23 -16.70 -8.79 -43.86
C GLU A 23 -15.25 -8.31 -43.94
N LYS A 24 -15.11 -6.98 -44.06
CA LYS A 24 -13.85 -6.29 -43.74
C LYS A 24 -13.47 -6.78 -42.34
N PRO A 25 -12.37 -7.53 -42.12
CA PRO A 25 -11.99 -7.89 -40.77
C PRO A 25 -11.85 -6.57 -40.04
N ARG A 26 -12.69 -6.33 -39.03
CA ARG A 26 -12.56 -5.16 -38.16
C ARG A 26 -11.17 -5.29 -37.57
N LYS A 27 -10.21 -4.62 -38.20
CA LYS A 27 -8.89 -4.39 -37.64
C LYS A 27 -9.22 -3.65 -36.37
N ALA A 28 -9.17 -4.36 -35.24
CA ALA A 28 -9.14 -3.71 -33.95
C ALA A 28 -7.96 -2.76 -34.06
N GLU A 29 -8.24 -1.46 -34.15
CA GLU A 29 -7.23 -0.41 -34.13
C GLU A 29 -6.66 -0.45 -32.72
N LEU A 30 -5.76 -1.41 -32.50
CA LEU A 30 -5.00 -1.54 -31.29
C LEU A 30 -4.23 -0.23 -31.16
N PRO A 31 -4.26 0.40 -29.96
CA PRO A 31 -3.73 1.74 -29.78
C PRO A 31 -2.28 1.79 -30.27
N ASP A 32 -1.95 2.88 -30.95
CA ASP A 32 -0.70 3.15 -31.66
C ASP A 32 0.51 3.36 -30.72
N ASN A 33 0.49 2.68 -29.58
CA ASN A 33 1.55 2.68 -28.59
C ASN A 33 2.71 1.88 -29.15
N LEU A 34 3.90 2.48 -29.16
CA LEU A 34 5.15 1.93 -29.68
C LEU A 34 5.41 0.47 -29.26
N PHE A 35 4.92 0.10 -28.08
CA PHE A 35 4.95 -1.27 -27.55
C PHE A 35 4.20 -2.28 -28.44
N MET A 36 3.00 -1.95 -28.91
CA MET A 36 2.24 -2.81 -29.82
C MET A 36 2.87 -2.88 -31.21
N ARG A 37 3.51 -1.80 -31.69
CA ARG A 37 4.26 -1.82 -32.96
C ARG A 37 5.48 -2.75 -32.90
N PHE A 38 6.12 -2.86 -31.74
CA PHE A 38 7.22 -3.79 -31.51
C PHE A 38 6.76 -5.25 -31.38
N LEU A 39 5.58 -5.49 -30.80
CA LEU A 39 5.01 -6.84 -30.63
C LEU A 39 4.33 -7.40 -31.89
N THR A 40 3.67 -6.55 -32.68
CA THR A 40 2.84 -6.99 -33.84
C THR A 40 3.61 -7.07 -35.14
N LYS A 41 4.59 -6.18 -35.34
CA LYS A 41 5.51 -6.22 -36.47
C LYS A 41 6.70 -7.05 -36.02
N GLY A 42 6.67 -8.36 -36.27
CA GLY A 42 7.78 -9.27 -35.99
C GLY A 42 9.05 -8.84 -36.71
N VAL A 43 9.82 -7.95 -36.08
CA VAL A 43 11.10 -7.42 -36.58
C VAL A 43 12.30 -8.23 -36.08
N ILE A 44 12.05 -9.34 -35.37
CA ILE A 44 13.08 -10.17 -34.76
C ILE A 44 13.18 -11.45 -35.60
N SER A 45 14.32 -11.60 -36.27
CA SER A 45 14.67 -12.86 -36.95
C SER A 45 14.77 -13.99 -35.92
N THR A 46 14.51 -15.24 -36.31
CA THR A 46 14.54 -16.38 -35.38
C THR A 46 15.85 -16.49 -34.61
N ASP A 47 16.97 -16.13 -35.25
CA ASP A 47 18.30 -16.13 -34.63
C ASP A 47 18.47 -15.02 -33.57
N ASP A 48 17.85 -13.85 -33.79
CA ASP A 48 17.82 -12.76 -32.81
C ASP A 48 16.90 -13.06 -31.62
N ALA A 49 15.78 -13.76 -31.87
CA ALA A 49 14.87 -14.20 -30.81
C ALA A 49 15.56 -15.18 -29.85
N ILE A 50 16.31 -16.14 -30.39
CA ILE A 50 17.08 -17.11 -29.60
C ILE A 50 18.16 -16.40 -28.77
N ARG A 51 18.80 -15.37 -29.34
CA ARG A 51 19.83 -14.56 -28.66
C ARG A 51 19.26 -13.67 -27.56
N ALA A 52 18.03 -13.17 -27.71
CA ALA A 52 17.33 -12.35 -26.72
C ALA A 52 16.61 -13.17 -25.63
N LEU A 53 16.40 -14.47 -25.84
CA LEU A 53 15.72 -15.37 -24.93
C LEU A 53 16.27 -15.36 -23.48
N PRO A 54 17.60 -15.43 -23.22
CA PRO A 54 18.13 -15.33 -21.86
C PRO A 54 17.83 -13.97 -21.20
N PHE A 55 17.78 -12.88 -21.98
CA PHE A 55 17.43 -11.56 -21.48
C PHE A 55 15.95 -11.45 -21.10
N ILE A 56 15.04 -12.01 -21.92
CA ILE A 56 13.61 -12.05 -21.61
C ILE A 56 13.34 -12.87 -20.35
N LEU A 57 14.00 -14.03 -20.20
CA LEU A 57 13.91 -14.83 -18.99
C LEU A 57 14.41 -14.08 -17.76
N TYR A 58 15.50 -13.32 -17.89
CA TYR A 58 16.00 -12.48 -16.80
C TYR A 58 14.98 -11.41 -16.38
N VAL A 59 14.34 -10.72 -17.32
CA VAL A 59 13.29 -9.73 -17.02
C VAL A 59 12.06 -10.39 -16.42
N ALA A 60 11.64 -11.56 -16.92
CA ALA A 60 10.53 -12.32 -16.36
C ALA A 60 10.82 -12.75 -14.90
N LEU A 61 12.05 -13.18 -14.63
CA LEU A 61 12.53 -13.53 -13.29
C LEU A 61 12.52 -12.31 -12.36
N LEU A 62 12.99 -11.15 -12.82
CA LEU A 62 12.86 -9.89 -12.06
C LEU A 62 11.40 -9.51 -11.80
N GLY A 63 10.52 -9.69 -12.80
CA GLY A 63 9.09 -9.47 -12.64
C GLY A 63 8.47 -10.39 -11.57
N MET A 64 8.89 -11.66 -11.53
CA MET A 64 8.48 -12.60 -10.49
C MET A 64 8.97 -12.15 -9.11
N PHE A 65 10.23 -11.75 -8.97
CA PHE A 65 10.74 -11.19 -7.72
C PHE A 65 10.00 -9.93 -7.31
N TYR A 66 9.64 -9.06 -8.25
CA TYR A 66 8.88 -7.85 -7.96
C TYR A 66 7.49 -8.18 -7.38
N ILE A 67 6.76 -9.13 -8.01
CA ILE A 67 5.45 -9.57 -7.52
C ILE A 67 5.58 -10.21 -6.12
N ALA A 68 6.60 -11.04 -5.91
CA ALA A 68 6.86 -11.65 -4.61
C ALA A 68 7.13 -10.60 -3.52
N ASN A 69 7.99 -9.61 -3.79
CA ASN A 69 8.28 -8.52 -2.87
C ASN A 69 7.04 -7.65 -2.61
N ARG A 70 6.21 -7.42 -3.63
CA ARG A 70 4.96 -6.67 -3.48
C ARG A 70 4.02 -7.33 -2.47
N HIS A 71 3.87 -8.66 -2.53
CA HIS A 71 3.01 -9.38 -1.58
C HIS A 71 3.57 -9.30 -0.15
N LEU A 72 4.89 -9.35 0.03
CA LEU A 72 5.51 -9.17 1.34
C LEU A 72 5.25 -7.77 1.90
N SER A 73 5.43 -6.73 1.09
CA SER A 73 5.14 -5.35 1.49
C SER A 73 3.68 -5.14 1.90
N GLU A 74 2.74 -5.76 1.20
CA GLU A 74 1.31 -5.65 1.53
C GLU A 74 0.98 -6.26 2.90
N ASN A 75 1.59 -7.41 3.22
CA ASN A 75 1.43 -8.02 4.54
C ASN A 75 2.06 -7.15 5.64
N ASN A 76 3.28 -6.63 5.40
CA ASN A 76 3.97 -5.77 6.35
C ASN A 76 3.19 -4.48 6.64
N ILE A 77 2.55 -3.87 5.63
CA ILE A 77 1.71 -2.68 5.82
C ILE A 77 0.54 -2.99 6.77
N ARG A 78 -0.14 -4.13 6.57
CA ARG A 78 -1.24 -4.55 7.47
C ARG A 78 -0.78 -4.79 8.89
N GLU A 79 0.40 -5.39 9.06
CA GLU A 79 0.99 -5.59 10.38
C GLU A 79 1.37 -4.27 11.04
N LEU A 80 1.97 -3.35 10.29
CA LEU A 80 2.35 -2.03 10.75
C LEU A 80 1.13 -1.21 11.20
N ASP A 81 0.00 -1.30 10.50
CA ASP A 81 -1.25 -0.66 10.91
C ASP A 81 -1.79 -1.21 12.24
N LYS A 82 -1.74 -2.54 12.43
CA LYS A 82 -2.12 -3.17 13.70
C LYS A 82 -1.21 -2.72 14.84
N LEU A 83 0.10 -2.79 14.62
CA LEU A 83 1.10 -2.40 15.60
C LEU A 83 0.97 -0.93 16.01
N ASN A 84 0.73 -0.03 15.04
CA ASN A 84 0.48 1.38 15.32
C ASN A 84 -0.76 1.60 16.18
N LYS A 85 -1.82 0.83 15.95
CA LYS A 85 -3.03 0.89 16.78
C LYS A 85 -2.74 0.44 18.21
N GLU A 86 -2.03 -0.67 18.38
CA GLU A 86 -1.63 -1.17 19.69
C GLU A 86 -0.76 -0.16 20.45
N VAL A 87 0.26 0.41 19.79
CA VAL A 87 1.12 1.46 20.37
C VAL A 87 0.29 2.68 20.80
N LYS A 88 -0.70 3.07 19.99
CA LYS A 88 -1.57 4.20 20.30
C LYS A 88 -2.44 3.92 21.52
N GLU A 89 -3.05 2.75 21.60
CA GLU A 89 -3.84 2.31 22.75
C GLU A 89 -2.98 2.27 24.03
N LEU A 90 -1.80 1.67 23.96
CA LEU A 90 -0.86 1.61 25.09
C LEU A 90 -0.42 3.02 25.55
N SER A 91 -0.24 3.94 24.59
CA SER A 91 0.12 5.33 24.91
C SER A 91 -1.00 6.09 25.63
N TRP A 92 -2.26 5.76 25.34
CA TRP A 92 -3.41 6.33 26.03
C TRP A 92 -3.55 5.78 27.44
N GLU A 93 -3.37 4.48 27.61
CA GLU A 93 -3.36 3.84 28.93
C GLU A 93 -2.25 4.41 29.81
N TYR A 94 -1.03 4.56 29.28
CA TYR A 94 0.07 5.21 29.98
C TYR A 94 -0.27 6.64 30.40
N LYS A 95 -0.87 7.45 29.51
CA LYS A 95 -1.24 8.83 29.83
C LYS A 95 -2.32 8.88 30.92
N SER A 96 -3.33 8.03 30.85
CA SER A 96 -4.41 7.98 31.85
C SER A 96 -3.85 7.56 33.21
N THR A 97 -3.11 6.45 33.27
CA THR A 97 -2.53 5.95 34.53
C THR A 97 -1.54 6.94 35.14
N LYS A 98 -0.76 7.64 34.31
CA LYS A 98 0.12 8.73 34.75
C LYS A 98 -0.65 9.91 35.31
N ALA A 99 -1.76 10.30 34.67
CA ALA A 99 -2.61 11.38 35.14
C ALA A 99 -3.25 11.02 36.50
N ASP A 100 -3.73 9.78 36.64
CA ASP A 100 -4.27 9.27 37.90
C ASP A 100 -3.21 9.25 39.00
N LEU A 101 -1.98 8.82 38.69
CA LEU A 101 -0.86 8.85 39.62
C LEU A 101 -0.52 10.28 40.04
N ALA A 102 -0.49 11.22 39.09
CA ALA A 102 -0.21 12.62 39.37
C ALA A 102 -1.28 13.23 40.28
N PHE A 103 -2.56 12.96 40.02
CA PHE A 103 -3.67 13.36 40.88
C PHE A 103 -3.51 12.79 42.30
N LYS A 104 -3.23 11.49 42.40
CA LYS A 104 -2.94 10.77 43.66
C LYS A 104 -1.75 11.29 44.43
N SER A 105 -0.78 11.86 43.73
CA SER A 105 0.44 12.42 44.30
C SER A 105 0.31 13.90 44.67
N THR A 106 -0.84 14.53 44.45
CA THR A 106 -1.06 15.93 44.86
C THR A 106 -1.07 16.05 46.38
N LEU A 107 -0.46 17.11 46.92
CA LEU A 107 -0.36 17.36 48.35
C LEU A 107 -1.71 17.30 49.06
N THR A 108 -2.76 17.87 48.45
CA THR A 108 -4.11 17.88 49.02
C THR A 108 -4.74 16.49 49.09
N GLU A 109 -4.51 15.62 48.10
CA GLU A 109 -5.06 14.27 48.11
C GLU A 109 -4.21 13.33 48.99
N VAL A 110 -2.90 13.54 49.05
CA VAL A 110 -1.99 12.84 49.98
C VAL A 110 -2.32 13.21 51.41
N ALA A 111 -2.52 14.50 51.74
CA ALA A 111 -2.90 14.97 53.07
C ALA A 111 -4.22 14.31 53.52
N LYS A 112 -5.26 14.32 52.66
CA LYS A 112 -6.53 13.65 52.94
C LYS A 112 -6.38 12.15 53.23
N ARG A 113 -5.50 11.45 52.50
CA ARG A 113 -5.23 10.02 52.74
C ARG A 113 -4.42 9.82 54.02
N ALA A 114 -3.44 10.70 54.28
CA ALA A 114 -2.56 10.66 55.45
C ALA A 114 -3.26 11.09 56.75
N ASP A 115 -4.37 11.83 56.68
CA ASP A 115 -5.21 12.15 57.83
C ASP A 115 -5.72 10.89 58.53
N THR A 116 -6.03 9.83 57.76
CA THR A 116 -6.43 8.52 58.33
C THR A 116 -5.30 7.85 59.12
N LEU A 117 -4.04 8.23 58.84
CA LEU A 117 -2.84 7.77 59.52
C LEU A 117 -2.43 8.70 60.68
N GLY A 118 -3.18 9.78 60.93
CA GLY A 118 -2.91 10.77 61.99
C GLY A 118 -1.74 11.72 61.68
N LEU A 119 -1.28 11.76 60.43
CA LEU A 119 -0.18 12.62 59.99
C LEU A 119 -0.72 14.01 59.60
N ARG A 120 0.02 15.07 59.95
CA ARG A 120 -0.35 16.46 59.66
C ARG A 120 0.66 17.13 58.73
N GLU A 121 0.16 17.98 57.85
CA GLU A 121 1.00 18.77 56.95
C GLU A 121 1.85 19.77 57.75
N SER A 122 3.15 19.82 57.44
CA SER A 122 4.08 20.76 58.07
C SER A 122 3.93 22.12 57.43
N ASN A 123 3.22 23.04 58.12
CA ASN A 123 3.05 24.42 57.67
C ASN A 123 4.27 25.31 57.97
N GLU A 124 5.20 24.82 58.79
CA GLU A 124 6.39 25.55 59.18
C GLU A 124 7.59 25.10 58.32
N PRO A 125 8.39 26.04 57.79
CA PRO A 125 9.57 25.68 57.03
C PRO A 125 10.58 24.92 57.92
N PRO A 126 11.34 23.96 57.35
CA PRO A 126 12.29 23.16 58.11
C PRO A 126 13.35 24.03 58.77
N GLN A 127 13.53 23.89 60.08
CA GLN A 127 14.52 24.66 60.82
C GLN A 127 15.93 24.18 60.51
N LYS A 128 16.80 25.11 60.09
CA LYS A 128 18.21 24.83 59.90
C LYS A 128 18.88 24.75 61.27
N ILE A 129 19.22 23.53 61.71
CA ILE A 129 19.98 23.31 62.95
C ILE A 129 21.38 23.87 62.74
N LYS A 130 21.65 25.07 63.30
CA LYS A 130 23.02 25.59 63.42
C LYS A 130 23.57 25.13 64.75
N VAL A 131 24.52 24.20 64.70
CA VAL A 131 25.31 23.82 65.87
C VAL A 131 26.08 25.07 66.30
N LYS A 132 25.80 25.59 67.50
CA LYS A 132 26.70 26.56 68.12
C LYS A 132 27.87 25.75 68.62
N GLU A 133 29.04 25.98 68.05
CA GLU A 133 30.28 25.57 68.71
C GLU A 133 30.35 26.40 69.99
N ASP A 134 30.28 25.70 71.12
CA ASP A 134 30.41 26.30 72.44
C ASP A 134 31.76 27.01 72.50
N ALA A 135 31.71 28.34 72.65
CA ALA A 135 32.89 29.14 72.93
C ALA A 135 33.39 28.78 74.33
N GLN A 136 34.44 27.96 74.39
CA GLN A 136 35.36 27.90 75.52
C GLN A 136 36.47 28.95 75.34
#